data_AF-A0AB74TU21-F1
#
_entry.id   AF-A0AB74TU21-F1
#
_cell.length_a   1.000
_cell.length_b   1.000
_cell.length_c   1.000
_cell.angle_alpha   90.00
_cell.angle_beta   90.00
_cell.angle_gamma   90.00
#
_symmetry.space_group_name_H-M   'P 1'
#
loop_
_entity.id
_entity.type
_entity.pdbx_description
1 polymer ?
#
loop_
_entity_poly.entity_id
_entity_poly.type
_entity_poly.pdbx_seq_one_letter_code
_entity_poly.pdbx_strand_id
1 'polypeptide(L)' 'MGLIGRDYSAGLRDKLGQKLRIGYTNGKQLKKRLELFGISEDEVERALEELKESDGSD' A
#
# COMPACT_ATOMS: atom_id res chain seq x y z
N MET A 1 16.02 -4.91 -3.50
CA MET A 1 14.68 -5.53 -3.39
C MET A 1 14.21 -5.54 -1.93
N GLY A 2 13.76 -4.39 -1.40
CA GLY A 2 13.47 -4.28 0.03
C GLY A 2 12.35 -3.32 0.45
N LEU A 3 11.60 -2.72 -0.47
CA LEU A 3 10.72 -1.60 -0.16
C LEU A 3 9.38 -1.99 0.50
N ILE A 4 8.94 -3.26 0.42
CA ILE A 4 7.61 -3.67 0.94
C ILE A 4 7.71 -4.37 2.31
N GLY A 5 8.92 -4.69 2.75
CA GLY A 5 9.16 -5.56 3.91
C GLY A 5 9.46 -4.83 5.22
N ARG A 6 10.22 -3.72 5.18
CA ARG A 6 10.79 -3.08 6.37
C ARG A 6 10.24 -1.70 6.70
N ASP A 7 9.87 -0.90 5.70
CA ASP A 7 9.48 0.51 5.92
C ASP A 7 7.96 0.69 6.17
N TYR A 8 7.14 -0.32 5.85
CA TYR A 8 5.69 -0.26 6.04
C TYR A 8 5.23 -1.17 7.18
N SER A 9 4.72 -0.55 8.25
CA SER A 9 4.01 -1.25 9.32
C SER A 9 2.89 -2.13 8.76
N ALA A 10 2.61 -3.26 9.43
CA ALA A 10 1.55 -4.19 8.99
C ALA A 10 0.20 -3.49 8.75
N GLY A 11 -0.15 -2.50 9.58
CA GLY A 11 -1.36 -1.70 9.41
C GLY A 11 -1.35 -0.79 8.19
N LEU A 12 -0.19 -0.28 7.76
CA LEU A 12 -0.10 0.61 6.61
C LEU A 12 -0.33 -0.15 5.30
N ARG A 13 0.18 -1.39 5.20
CA ARG A 13 -0.11 -2.29 4.07
C ARG A 13 -1.59 -2.66 3.99
N ASP A 14 -2.24 -2.83 5.13
CA ASP A 14 -3.67 -3.12 5.19
C ASP A 14 -4.51 -1.91 4.75
N LYS A 15 -4.22 -0.73 5.32
CA LYS A 15 -4.82 0.55 4.90
C LYS A 15 -4.63 0.79 3.40
N LEU A 16 -3.44 0.53 2.86
CA LEU A 16 -3.13 0.65 1.43
C LEU A 16 -3.97 -0.31 0.57
N GLY A 17 -4.09 -1.57 0.97
CA GLY A 17 -4.92 -2.55 0.27
C GLY A 17 -6.40 -2.18 0.25
N GLN A 18 -6.90 -1.59 1.34
CA GLN A 18 -8.26 -1.06 1.40
C GLN A 18 -8.44 0.21 0.55
N LYS A 19 -7.49 1.15 0.61
CA LYS A 19 -7.50 2.41 -0.15
C LYS A 19 -7.56 2.14 -1.66
N LEU A 20 -6.71 1.24 -2.14
CA LEU A 20 -6.63 0.84 -3.55
C LEU A 20 -7.76 -0.13 -3.97
N ARG A 21 -8.70 -0.44 -3.08
CA ARG A 21 -9.81 -1.39 -3.30
C ARG A 21 -9.38 -2.78 -3.81
N ILE A 22 -8.12 -3.15 -3.57
CA ILE A 22 -7.58 -4.48 -3.86
C ILE A 22 -7.80 -5.46 -2.70
N GLY A 23 -8.36 -4.98 -1.58
CA GLY A 23 -8.72 -5.76 -0.40
C GLY A 23 -7.54 -6.15 0.48
N TYR A 24 -7.82 -6.76 1.64
CA TYR A 24 -6.81 -7.27 2.56
C TYR A 24 -5.91 -8.29 1.86
N THR A 25 -4.61 -8.06 1.87
CA THR A 25 -3.64 -8.94 1.24
C THR A 25 -2.36 -9.01 2.08
N ASN A 26 -1.79 -10.21 2.19
CA ASN A 26 -0.47 -10.37 2.79
C ASN A 26 0.58 -9.67 1.89
N GLY A 27 1.65 -9.13 2.49
CA GLY A 27 2.62 -8.27 1.78
C GLY A 27 3.28 -8.93 0.57
N LYS A 28 3.26 -10.27 0.49
CA LYS A 28 3.71 -11.03 -0.69
C LYS A 28 2.71 -11.01 -1.85
N GLN A 29 1.41 -10.97 -1.57
CA GLN A 29 0.36 -10.92 -2.60
C GLN A 29 -0.02 -9.49 -3.02
N LEU A 30 0.37 -8.47 -2.24
CA LEU A 30 0.12 -7.06 -2.59
C LEU A 30 0.64 -6.74 -4.00
N LYS A 31 1.91 -7.03 -4.28
CA LYS A 31 2.51 -6.77 -5.60
C LYS A 31 1.75 -7.44 -6.75
N LYS A 32 1.33 -8.70 -6.54
CA LYS A 32 0.59 -9.46 -7.54
C LYS A 32 -0.82 -8.90 -7.76
N ARG A 33 -1.47 -8.38 -6.70
CA ARG A 33 -2.74 -7.67 -6.85
C ARG A 33 -2.57 -6.34 -7.58
N LEU A 34 -1.56 -5.56 -7.24
CA LEU A 34 -1.26 -4.31 -7.96
C LEU A 34 -1.12 -4.57 -9.47
N GLU A 35 -0.35 -5.59 -9.85
CA GLU A 35 -0.21 -6.02 -11.25
C GLU A 35 -1.54 -6.50 -11.86
N LEU A 36 -2.35 -7.29 -11.13
CA LEU A 36 -3.65 -7.78 -11.62
C LEU A 36 -4.68 -6.68 -11.82
N PHE A 37 -4.69 -5.67 -10.96
CA PHE A 37 -5.58 -4.51 -11.05
C PHE A 37 -5.03 -3.43 -11.99
N GLY A 38 -3.82 -3.60 -12.52
CA GLY A 38 -3.16 -2.61 -13.37
C GLY A 38 -2.80 -1.32 -12.63
N ILE A 39 -2.64 -1.40 -11.31
CA ILE A 39 -2.31 -0.25 -10.47
C ILE A 39 -0.84 0.08 -10.69
N SER A 40 -0.60 1.30 -11.17
CA SER A 40 0.75 1.83 -11.38
C SER A 40 1.44 2.14 -10.05
N GLU A 41 2.77 2.15 -10.06
CA GLU A 41 3.55 2.54 -8.87
C GLU A 41 3.18 3.96 -8.39
N ASP A 42 2.85 4.88 -9.30
CA ASP A 42 2.36 6.23 -8.96
C ASP A 42 1.06 6.23 -8.14
N GLU A 43 0.12 5.33 -8.43
CA GLU A 43 -1.12 5.22 -7.65
C GLU A 43 -0.85 4.67 -6.25
N VAL A 44 0.09 3.73 -6.15
CA VAL A 44 0.52 3.19 -4.88
C VAL A 44 1.22 4.27 -4.06
N GLU A 45 2.10 5.05 -4.67
CA GLU A 45 2.83 6.12 -4.01
C GLU A 45 1.90 7.24 -3.53
N ARG A 46 0.96 7.70 -4.36
CA ARG A 46 -0.07 8.67 -3.93
C ARG A 46 -0.91 8.15 -2.76
N ALA A 47 -1.37 6.89 -2.84
CA ALA A 47 -2.14 6.29 -1.76
C ALA A 47 -1.31 6.16 -0.47
N LEU A 48 -0.01 5.89 -0.58
CA LEU A 48 0.93 5.86 0.55
C LEU A 48 1.18 7.25 1.14
N GLU A 49 1.34 8.28 0.31
CA GLU A 49 1.47 9.67 0.75
C GLU A 49 0.23 10.12 1.52
N GLU A 50 -0.97 9.89 0.97
CA GLU A 50 -2.23 10.22 1.65
C GLU A 50 -2.36 9.51 3.01
N LEU A 51 -1.89 8.26 3.10
CA LEU A 51 -1.89 7.50 4.35
C LEU A 51 -0.87 8.02 5.36
N LYS A 52 0.30 8.51 4.91
CA LYS A 52 1.30 9.16 5.78
C LYS A 52 0.79 10.51 6.27
N GLU A 53 0.16 11.29 5.43
CA GLU A 53 -0.41 12.60 5.78
C GLU A 53 -1.53 12.47 6.81
N SER A 54 -2.34 11.41 6.69
CA SER A 54 -3.43 11.10 7.63
C SER A 54 -2.96 10.64 9.01
N ASP A 55 -1.73 10.12 9.14
CA ASP A 55 -1.13 9.66 10.41
C ASP A 55 -0.21 10.74 11.03
N GLY A 56 0.12 11.80 10.28
CA GLY A 56 1.05 12.87 10.65
C GLY A 56 0.41 14.22 10.97
N SER A 57 -0.91 14.29 11.13
CA SER A 57 -1.62 15.45 11.66
C SER A 57 -2.11 15.17 13.09
N ASP A 58 -1.18 14.98 14.02
CA ASP A 58 -1.33 15.26 15.46
C ASP A 58 0.05 15.64 16.04
#